data_AF-A0A9P8UNM3-F1
#
_entry.id   AF-A0A9P8UNM3-F1
#
_cell.length_a   1.000
_cell.length_b   1.000
_cell.length_c   1.000
_cell.angle_alpha   90.00
_cell.angle_beta   90.00
_cell.angle_gamma   90.00
#
_symmetry.space_group_name_H-M   'P 1'
#
loop_
_entity.id
_entity.type
_entity.pdbx_description
1 polymer ?
#
loop_
_entity_poly.entity_id
_entity_poly.type
_entity_poly.pdbx_seq_one_letter_code
_entity_poly.pdbx_strand_id
1 'polypeptide(L)'
;MTVDTTTKPLTPCCPNCNATLFSPDGTVEDPTAALLAAQKQIADLQAQVRLLNQKATAAVDRWADYEDELSRLRAASISTANSRTTQMHTPTPSQSGTSILGSPTRSSFLNAGATRISQLLSPRKSTPNLTSVGGRGSLASGLPSPAPSTDDLMEALSREQNLRIAAEGKLDETSKEVEELSATLFEQANEMVASERKARAKLEERVEVLEKRDEEKRNRLERLEGAMGRIERVGRLLDGK
;
A
#
# COMPACT_ATOMS: atom_id res chain seq x y z
N MET A 1 24.42 -90.92 -38.59
CA MET A 1 24.24 -89.63 -39.30
C MET A 1 23.74 -88.62 -38.29
N THR A 2 24.38 -87.45 -38.29
CA THR A 2 24.05 -86.19 -37.60
C THR A 2 22.59 -85.77 -37.89
N VAL A 3 21.88 -84.98 -37.08
CA VAL A 3 22.16 -83.58 -36.70
C VAL A 3 21.33 -83.13 -35.48
N ASP A 4 21.94 -82.26 -34.67
CA ASP A 4 21.33 -81.44 -33.62
C ASP A 4 20.40 -80.35 -34.17
N THR A 5 19.39 -79.95 -33.39
CA THR A 5 18.88 -78.57 -33.39
C THR A 5 18.34 -78.19 -32.00
N THR A 6 19.02 -77.21 -31.40
CA THR A 6 18.70 -76.49 -30.17
C THR A 6 17.46 -75.59 -30.36
N THR A 7 16.55 -75.52 -29.37
CA THR A 7 15.60 -74.39 -29.25
C THR A 7 15.31 -74.11 -27.77
N LYS A 8 15.63 -72.88 -27.34
CA LYS A 8 15.48 -72.30 -26.00
C LYS A 8 14.00 -72.05 -25.62
N PRO A 9 13.64 -72.09 -24.32
CA PRO A 9 12.35 -71.59 -23.85
C PRO A 9 12.33 -70.04 -23.84
N LEU A 10 11.25 -69.46 -24.37
CA LEU A 10 10.98 -68.03 -24.46
C LEU A 10 10.42 -67.49 -23.15
N THR A 11 11.07 -66.47 -22.59
CA THR A 11 10.61 -65.64 -21.47
C THR A 11 9.59 -64.61 -21.97
N PRO A 12 8.45 -64.39 -21.28
CA PRO A 12 7.49 -63.36 -21.68
C PRO A 12 7.96 -61.98 -21.20
N CYS A 13 8.22 -61.06 -22.13
CA CYS A 13 8.61 -59.67 -21.84
C CYS A 13 7.56 -58.72 -22.45
N CYS A 14 7.18 -57.65 -21.73
CA CYS A 14 6.16 -56.69 -22.18
C CYS A 14 6.78 -55.64 -23.14
N PRO A 15 6.19 -55.36 -24.32
CA PRO A 15 6.90 -54.72 -25.42
C PRO A 15 7.02 -53.18 -25.37
N ASN A 16 6.69 -52.50 -24.26
CA ASN A 16 6.82 -51.03 -24.17
C ASN A 16 7.53 -50.50 -22.92
N CYS A 17 8.08 -51.38 -22.09
CA CYS A 17 8.93 -51.00 -20.97
C CYS A 17 9.94 -52.12 -20.77
N ASN A 18 11.21 -51.85 -21.09
CA ASN A 18 12.31 -52.81 -20.96
C ASN A 18 12.71 -52.97 -19.47
N ALA A 19 11.75 -53.34 -18.62
CA ALA A 19 11.98 -53.66 -17.22
C ALA A 19 11.88 -55.19 -17.07
N THR A 20 13.02 -55.82 -16.78
CA THR A 20 13.09 -57.21 -16.35
C THR A 20 12.37 -57.34 -15.01
N LEU A 21 11.26 -58.07 -14.95
CA LEU A 21 10.47 -58.33 -13.74
C LEU A 21 11.17 -59.31 -12.77
N PHE A 22 12.45 -59.13 -12.48
CA PHE A 22 13.12 -59.85 -11.39
C PHE A 22 14.23 -58.99 -10.81
N SER A 23 13.94 -58.32 -9.68
CA SER A 23 14.99 -57.89 -8.75
C SER A 23 15.35 -59.07 -7.84
N PRO A 24 16.64 -59.35 -7.62
CA PRO A 24 17.13 -60.51 -6.86
C PRO A 24 17.29 -60.16 -5.38
N ASP A 25 16.30 -59.49 -4.77
CA ASP A 25 16.25 -59.37 -3.32
C ASP A 25 14.82 -59.60 -2.84
N GLY A 26 14.70 -60.55 -1.92
CA GLY A 26 13.48 -61.27 -1.59
C GLY A 26 12.54 -60.52 -0.65
N THR A 27 12.02 -59.38 -1.07
CA THR A 27 10.78 -58.84 -0.49
C THR A 27 9.74 -58.78 -1.59
N VAL A 28 8.93 -59.83 -1.69
CA VAL A 28 7.64 -59.78 -2.37
C VAL A 28 6.76 -58.84 -1.54
N GLU A 29 6.96 -57.53 -1.70
CA GLU A 29 5.92 -56.56 -1.39
C GLU A 29 4.74 -56.96 -2.26
N ASP A 30 3.66 -57.40 -1.61
CA ASP A 30 2.46 -57.88 -2.28
C ASP A 30 2.01 -56.79 -3.28
N PRO A 31 2.03 -57.06 -4.61
CA PRO A 31 1.74 -56.03 -5.62
C PRO A 31 0.33 -55.44 -5.43
N THR A 32 -0.55 -56.17 -4.76
CA THR A 32 -1.87 -55.69 -4.35
C THR A 32 -1.81 -54.68 -3.21
N ALA A 33 -0.91 -54.86 -2.23
CA ALA A 33 -0.67 -53.92 -1.14
C ALA A 33 -0.06 -52.61 -1.65
N ALA A 34 0.89 -52.68 -2.59
CA ALA A 34 1.46 -51.50 -3.24
C ALA A 34 0.41 -50.71 -4.04
N LEU A 35 -0.48 -51.40 -4.76
CA LEU A 35 -1.60 -50.76 -5.49
C LEU A 35 -2.58 -50.08 -4.53
N LEU A 36 -2.91 -50.72 -3.41
CA LEU A 36 -3.80 -50.17 -2.39
C LEU A 36 -3.20 -48.93 -1.73
N ALA A 37 -1.89 -48.95 -1.43
CA ALA A 37 -1.15 -47.79 -0.93
C ALA A 37 -1.17 -46.62 -1.93
N ALA A 38 -0.95 -46.90 -3.23
CA ALA A 38 -1.02 -45.89 -4.28
C ALA A 38 -2.43 -45.30 -4.42
N GLN A 39 -3.49 -46.13 -4.36
CA GLN A 39 -4.87 -45.64 -4.39
C GLN A 39 -5.20 -44.73 -3.20
N LYS A 40 -4.74 -45.10 -2.00
CA LYS A 40 -4.89 -44.25 -0.81
C LYS A 40 -4.19 -42.90 -0.98
N GLN A 41 -2.96 -42.91 -1.48
CA GLN A 41 -2.20 -41.69 -1.73
C GLN A 41 -2.88 -40.79 -2.78
N ILE A 42 -3.45 -41.39 -3.83
CA ILE A 42 -4.23 -40.63 -4.83
C ILE A 42 -5.45 -39.97 -4.19
N ALA A 43 -6.19 -40.69 -3.34
CA ALA A 43 -7.34 -40.14 -2.65
C ALA A 43 -6.95 -38.98 -1.72
N ASP A 44 -5.85 -39.11 -0.98
CA ASP A 44 -5.33 -38.07 -0.09
C ASP A 44 -4.87 -36.83 -0.88
N LEU A 45 -4.18 -37.03 -2.01
CA LEU A 45 -3.77 -35.94 -2.89
C LEU A 45 -4.98 -35.24 -3.54
N GLN A 46 -5.99 -35.99 -3.96
CA GLN A 46 -7.23 -35.42 -4.50
C GLN A 46 -7.97 -34.59 -3.43
N ALA A 47 -8.00 -35.06 -2.18
CA ALA A 47 -8.57 -34.31 -1.06
C ALA A 47 -7.81 -33.01 -0.79
N GLN A 48 -6.46 -33.06 -0.82
CA GLN A 48 -5.62 -31.87 -0.67
C GLN A 48 -5.86 -30.87 -1.81
N VAL A 49 -5.91 -31.31 -3.06
CA VAL A 49 -6.20 -30.44 -4.21
C VAL A 49 -7.56 -29.77 -4.07
N ARG A 50 -8.59 -30.50 -3.62
CA ARG A 50 -9.91 -29.91 -3.34
C ARG A 50 -9.85 -28.85 -2.24
N LEU A 51 -9.13 -29.12 -1.16
CA LEU A 51 -8.96 -28.16 -0.06
C LEU A 51 -8.20 -26.91 -0.51
N LEU A 52 -7.13 -27.07 -1.29
CA LEU A 52 -6.37 -25.95 -1.83
C LEU A 52 -7.23 -25.11 -2.78
N ASN A 53 -8.03 -25.74 -3.64
CA ASN A 53 -8.95 -25.02 -4.51
C ASN A 53 -9.99 -24.24 -3.71
N GLN A 54 -10.59 -24.84 -2.67
CA GLN A 54 -11.52 -24.13 -1.80
C GLN A 54 -10.87 -22.92 -1.12
N LYS A 55 -9.62 -23.06 -0.65
CA LYS A 55 -8.86 -21.95 -0.07
C LYS A 55 -8.53 -20.87 -1.09
N ALA A 56 -8.19 -21.25 -2.32
CA ALA A 56 -7.92 -20.33 -3.41
C ALA A 56 -9.18 -19.53 -3.76
N THR A 57 -10.34 -20.19 -3.89
CA THR A 57 -11.63 -19.52 -4.11
C THR A 57 -11.95 -18.56 -2.97
N ALA A 58 -11.86 -18.99 -1.71
CA ALA A 58 -12.10 -18.12 -0.57
C ALA A 58 -11.13 -16.93 -0.48
N ALA A 59 -9.88 -17.12 -0.91
CA ALA A 59 -8.92 -16.03 -1.02
C ALA A 59 -9.31 -15.05 -2.13
N VAL A 60 -9.71 -15.53 -3.31
CA VAL A 60 -10.17 -14.69 -4.43
C VAL A 60 -11.40 -13.88 -4.03
N ASP A 61 -12.38 -14.49 -3.35
CA ASP A 61 -13.57 -13.79 -2.85
C ASP A 61 -13.18 -12.63 -1.91
N ARG A 62 -12.26 -12.89 -0.98
CA ARG A 62 -11.76 -11.85 -0.06
C ARG A 62 -10.96 -10.77 -0.78
N TRP A 63 -10.30 -11.08 -1.89
CA TRP A 63 -9.60 -10.08 -2.70
C TRP A 63 -10.58 -9.18 -3.44
N ALA A 64 -11.71 -9.72 -3.91
CA ALA A 64 -12.79 -8.92 -4.49
C ALA A 64 -13.34 -7.92 -3.46
N ASP A 65 -13.58 -8.35 -2.21
CA ASP A 65 -14.01 -7.44 -1.13
C ASP A 65 -12.99 -6.29 -0.89
N TYR A 66 -11.69 -6.59 -0.93
CA TYR A 66 -10.65 -5.58 -0.78
C TYR A 66 -10.55 -4.63 -1.99
N GLU A 67 -10.80 -5.13 -3.20
CA GLU A 67 -10.85 -4.30 -4.41
C GLU A 67 -12.03 -3.33 -4.36
N ASP A 68 -13.20 -3.78 -3.91
CA ASP A 68 -14.38 -2.95 -3.71
C ASP A 68 -14.12 -1.85 -2.68
N GLU A 69 -13.48 -2.19 -1.55
CA GLU A 69 -13.09 -1.22 -0.52
C GLU A 69 -12.07 -0.19 -1.05
N LEU A 70 -11.07 -0.64 -1.83
CA LEU A 70 -10.11 0.24 -2.51
C LEU A 70 -10.80 1.19 -3.49
N SER A 71 -11.75 0.66 -4.26
CA SER A 71 -12.55 1.44 -5.21
C SER A 71 -13.42 2.47 -4.48
N ARG A 72 -14.04 2.09 -3.36
CA ARG A 72 -14.79 2.98 -2.47
C ARG A 72 -13.92 4.09 -1.89
N LEU A 73 -12.74 3.78 -1.38
CA LEU A 73 -11.80 4.77 -0.82
C LEU A 73 -11.26 5.74 -1.89
N ARG A 74 -11.03 5.25 -3.12
CA ARG A 74 -10.68 6.11 -4.26
C ARG A 74 -11.84 7.01 -4.66
N ALA A 75 -13.06 6.48 -4.76
CA ALA A 75 -14.25 7.27 -5.07
C ALA A 75 -14.52 8.32 -3.99
N ALA A 76 -14.35 7.98 -2.71
CA ALA A 76 -14.46 8.90 -1.59
C ALA A 76 -13.38 10.00 -1.66
N SER A 77 -12.12 9.64 -1.88
CA SER A 77 -11.04 10.64 -2.00
C SER A 77 -11.18 11.54 -3.24
N ILE A 78 -11.65 11.01 -4.36
CA ILE A 78 -12.00 11.79 -5.56
C ILE A 78 -13.20 12.70 -5.28
N SER A 79 -14.22 12.23 -4.55
CA SER A 79 -15.38 13.06 -4.17
C SER A 79 -14.98 14.20 -3.23
N THR A 80 -14.07 13.94 -2.29
CA THR A 80 -13.45 14.97 -1.44
C THR A 80 -12.60 15.95 -2.25
N ALA A 81 -11.90 15.49 -3.31
CA ALA A 81 -11.11 16.35 -4.20
C ALA A 81 -11.97 17.18 -5.18
N ASN A 82 -13.07 16.62 -5.70
CA ASN A 82 -13.99 17.32 -6.61
C ASN A 82 -14.83 18.38 -5.89
N SER A 83 -15.08 18.24 -4.59
CA SER A 83 -15.69 19.33 -3.78
C SER A 83 -14.76 20.55 -3.61
N ARG A 84 -13.48 20.46 -4.01
CA ARG A 84 -12.56 21.61 -4.10
C ARG A 84 -12.44 22.23 -5.50
N THR A 85 -13.10 21.67 -6.52
CA THR A 85 -12.91 22.13 -7.92
C THR A 85 -14.24 22.37 -8.63
N THR A 86 -15.03 23.32 -8.13
CA THR A 86 -16.02 24.05 -8.93
C THR A 86 -15.62 25.52 -9.01
N GLN A 87 -14.56 25.80 -9.75
CA GLN A 87 -14.54 26.97 -10.61
C GLN A 87 -13.65 26.73 -11.83
N MET A 88 -14.26 26.96 -13.00
CA MET A 88 -13.69 27.17 -14.33
C MET A 88 -13.50 25.94 -15.23
N HIS A 89 -14.53 25.71 -16.06
CA HIS A 89 -14.46 24.97 -17.32
C HIS A 89 -13.81 25.80 -18.43
N THR A 90 -13.12 25.15 -19.38
CA THR A 90 -13.19 25.36 -20.85
C THR A 90 -12.33 24.31 -21.62
N PRO A 91 -12.58 24.02 -22.92
CA PRO A 91 -12.42 22.69 -23.51
C PRO A 91 -11.25 22.48 -24.52
N THR A 92 -10.92 21.19 -24.80
CA THR A 92 -10.30 20.58 -26.03
C THR A 92 -8.81 20.83 -26.38
N PRO A 93 -8.12 20.02 -27.25
CA PRO A 93 -8.52 18.81 -28.01
C PRO A 93 -7.60 17.56 -27.87
N SER A 94 -8.06 16.47 -28.50
CA SER A 94 -7.50 15.12 -28.67
C SER A 94 -6.00 14.98 -28.97
N GLN A 95 -5.39 13.89 -28.47
CA GLN A 95 -4.43 13.09 -29.25
C GLN A 95 -4.29 11.66 -28.68
N SER A 96 -4.35 10.72 -29.62
CA SER A 96 -4.30 9.26 -29.53
C SER A 96 -2.90 8.70 -29.28
N GLY A 97 -2.80 7.55 -28.59
CA GLY A 97 -1.56 6.74 -28.58
C GLY A 97 -1.49 5.63 -27.52
N THR A 98 -1.91 4.42 -27.93
CA THR A 98 -1.35 3.07 -27.71
C THR A 98 -0.59 2.68 -26.42
N SER A 99 -0.95 1.47 -25.94
CA SER A 99 -0.38 0.60 -24.90
C SER A 99 1.15 0.43 -24.91
N ILE A 100 1.76 0.07 -23.77
CA ILE A 100 2.72 -1.06 -23.51
C ILE A 100 3.50 -0.85 -22.18
N LEU A 101 3.45 -1.89 -21.34
CA LEU A 101 4.38 -2.40 -20.29
C LEU A 101 5.52 -1.52 -19.69
N GLY A 102 5.63 -1.52 -18.35
CA GLY A 102 6.91 -1.40 -17.62
C GLY A 102 6.87 -0.64 -16.29
N SER A 103 7.00 -1.34 -15.16
CA SER A 103 7.35 -0.77 -13.83
C SER A 103 8.89 -0.73 -13.65
N PRO A 104 9.47 -0.24 -12.53
CA PRO A 104 9.44 1.12 -11.96
C PRO A 104 10.86 1.64 -11.61
N THR A 105 11.19 2.93 -11.77
CA THR A 105 12.47 3.45 -11.25
C THR A 105 12.41 4.93 -10.83
N ARG A 106 12.51 5.15 -9.51
CA ARG A 106 13.27 6.18 -8.79
C ARG A 106 13.09 7.68 -9.14
N SER A 107 12.42 8.36 -8.20
CA SER A 107 12.87 9.59 -7.51
C SER A 107 13.63 10.65 -8.32
N SER A 108 12.98 11.78 -8.63
CA SER A 108 13.47 13.15 -8.32
C SER A 108 12.53 14.23 -8.91
N PHE A 109 11.63 14.78 -8.09
CA PHE A 109 10.88 16.00 -8.42
C PHE A 109 10.80 16.92 -7.20
N LEU A 110 11.93 17.53 -6.84
CA LEU A 110 11.97 18.68 -5.94
C LEU A 110 12.87 19.76 -6.55
N ASN A 111 12.42 20.44 -7.62
CA ASN A 111 12.79 21.84 -7.90
C ASN A 111 12.09 22.39 -9.16
N ALA A 112 10.84 22.85 -9.06
CA ALA A 112 10.23 23.71 -10.08
C ALA A 112 8.94 24.36 -9.55
N GLY A 113 9.02 25.28 -8.59
CA GLY A 113 7.82 25.98 -8.11
C GLY A 113 8.04 27.23 -7.26
N ALA A 114 9.26 27.51 -6.81
CA ALA A 114 9.53 28.57 -5.84
C ALA A 114 9.75 29.98 -6.45
N THR A 115 8.99 30.39 -7.48
CA THR A 115 9.19 31.73 -8.10
C THR A 115 7.91 32.48 -8.48
N ARG A 116 6.74 32.12 -7.94
CA ARG A 116 5.45 32.74 -8.33
C ARG A 116 4.69 33.42 -7.20
N ILE A 117 5.22 33.46 -5.97
CA ILE A 117 4.46 33.92 -4.79
C ILE A 117 4.63 35.42 -4.49
N SER A 118 5.57 36.11 -5.16
CA SER A 118 5.88 37.52 -4.89
C SER A 118 5.00 38.55 -5.65
N GLN A 119 3.93 38.13 -6.34
CA GLN A 119 3.10 39.03 -7.16
C GLN A 119 1.67 39.28 -6.63
N LEU A 120 1.27 38.68 -5.50
CA LEU A 120 -0.11 38.76 -4.99
C LEU A 120 -0.30 39.70 -3.78
N LEU A 121 0.71 40.50 -3.43
CA LEU A 121 0.68 41.41 -2.27
C LEU A 121 0.58 42.90 -2.66
N SER A 122 -0.18 43.22 -3.71
CA SER A 122 -0.57 44.62 -3.99
C SER A 122 -2.06 44.83 -3.71
N PRO A 123 -2.44 45.50 -2.61
CA PRO A 123 -3.83 45.84 -2.33
C PRO A 123 -4.23 47.02 -3.23
N ARG A 124 -4.71 46.72 -4.44
CA ARG A 124 -5.28 47.76 -5.31
C ARG A 124 -6.73 48.01 -4.90
N LYS A 125 -6.86 48.96 -3.99
CA LYS A 125 -8.08 49.63 -3.53
C LYS A 125 -8.81 50.25 -4.74
N SER A 126 -9.97 49.73 -5.08
CA SER A 126 -10.84 50.25 -6.15
C SER A 126 -11.73 51.35 -5.57
N THR A 127 -11.45 52.61 -5.90
CA THR A 127 -12.39 53.72 -5.77
C THR A 127 -13.12 53.92 -7.10
N PRO A 128 -14.46 53.98 -7.16
CA PRO A 128 -15.16 54.47 -8.33
C PRO A 128 -15.49 55.96 -8.15
N ASN A 129 -14.96 56.85 -9.01
CA ASN A 129 -15.80 57.88 -9.65
C ASN A 129 -15.08 58.90 -10.56
N LEU A 130 -15.83 59.27 -11.61
CA LEU A 130 -16.03 60.61 -12.22
C LEU A 130 -14.94 61.25 -13.09
N THR A 131 -15.27 61.29 -14.40
CA THR A 131 -15.22 62.44 -15.33
C THR A 131 -13.90 63.19 -15.55
N SER A 132 -13.40 63.21 -16.80
CA SER A 132 -13.18 64.46 -17.57
C SER A 132 -12.51 64.19 -18.94
N VAL A 133 -13.28 64.47 -19.99
CA VAL A 133 -12.91 65.13 -21.26
C VAL A 133 -11.74 64.57 -22.10
N GLY A 134 -12.09 64.08 -23.31
CA GLY A 134 -11.22 64.20 -24.49
C GLY A 134 -11.25 63.04 -25.48
N GLY A 135 -12.33 62.88 -26.25
CA GLY A 135 -12.33 61.94 -27.39
C GLY A 135 -13.65 61.97 -28.16
N ARG A 136 -13.61 62.47 -29.40
CA ARG A 136 -14.77 62.74 -30.28
C ARG A 136 -15.20 61.46 -31.01
N GLY A 137 -16.53 61.28 -31.19
CA GLY A 137 -17.18 60.28 -32.06
C GLY A 137 -18.39 59.62 -31.34
N SER A 138 -19.59 60.21 -31.31
CA SER A 138 -20.67 60.14 -32.31
C SER A 138 -21.20 58.72 -32.54
N LEU A 139 -22.48 58.32 -32.41
CA LEU A 139 -23.78 58.86 -31.96
C LEU A 139 -24.78 57.65 -32.01
N ALA A 140 -25.80 57.62 -31.13
CA ALA A 140 -27.03 56.78 -31.15
C ALA A 140 -26.88 55.27 -30.80
N SER A 141 -27.70 54.58 -29.97
CA SER A 141 -28.99 54.74 -29.27
C SER A 141 -29.01 53.65 -28.16
N GLY A 142 -29.69 53.67 -27.02
CA GLY A 142 -30.66 54.57 -26.38
C GLY A 142 -31.24 53.83 -25.17
N LEU A 143 -31.16 54.43 -23.98
CA LEU A 143 -32.20 54.52 -22.93
C LEU A 143 -31.61 55.28 -21.73
N PRO A 144 -32.27 56.29 -21.15
CA PRO A 144 -31.94 56.73 -19.80
C PRO A 144 -32.39 55.64 -18.84
N SER A 145 -31.44 54.89 -18.27
CA SER A 145 -31.72 54.15 -17.04
C SER A 145 -32.20 55.19 -16.01
N PRO A 146 -33.41 55.05 -15.43
CA PRO A 146 -33.83 55.95 -14.37
C PRO A 146 -32.78 55.88 -13.28
N ALA A 147 -32.28 57.03 -12.83
CA ALA A 147 -31.39 57.07 -11.68
C ALA A 147 -32.06 56.25 -10.57
N PRO A 148 -31.36 55.27 -9.98
CA PRO A 148 -31.97 54.38 -9.01
C PRO A 148 -32.57 55.25 -7.91
N SER A 149 -33.86 55.03 -7.65
CA SER A 149 -34.57 55.81 -6.65
C SER A 149 -33.96 55.53 -5.27
N THR A 150 -34.08 56.45 -4.33
CA THR A 150 -33.53 56.26 -2.98
C THR A 150 -33.99 54.95 -2.34
N ASP A 151 -35.22 54.52 -2.66
CA ASP A 151 -35.81 53.27 -2.20
C ASP A 151 -35.12 52.05 -2.83
N ASP A 152 -34.79 52.10 -4.13
CA ASP A 152 -34.01 51.05 -4.81
C ASP A 152 -32.60 50.89 -4.20
N LEU A 153 -31.96 51.99 -3.78
CA LEU A 153 -30.66 51.94 -3.10
C LEU A 153 -30.76 51.29 -1.71
N MET A 154 -31.81 51.61 -0.94
CA MET A 154 -32.02 51.01 0.38
C MET A 154 -32.30 49.51 0.27
N GLU A 155 -33.10 49.09 -0.71
CA GLU A 155 -33.35 47.67 -0.97
C GLU A 155 -32.06 46.95 -1.41
N ALA A 156 -31.28 47.56 -2.32
CA ALA A 156 -30.00 47.01 -2.77
C ALA A 156 -29.00 46.85 -1.62
N LEU A 157 -28.91 47.85 -0.72
CA LEU A 157 -28.05 47.80 0.46
C LEU A 157 -28.49 46.69 1.42
N SER A 158 -29.78 46.56 1.68
CA SER A 158 -30.33 45.49 2.52
C SER A 158 -30.01 44.10 1.96
N ARG A 159 -30.16 43.92 0.65
CA ARG A 159 -29.77 42.66 -0.03
C ARG A 159 -28.27 42.39 0.10
N GLU A 160 -27.42 43.37 -0.12
CA GLU A 160 -25.96 43.25 0.05
C GLU A 160 -25.58 42.89 1.49
N GLN A 161 -26.17 43.54 2.49
CA GLN A 161 -25.93 43.23 3.90
C GLN A 161 -26.36 41.79 4.24
N ASN A 162 -27.54 41.36 3.78
CA ASN A 162 -28.00 39.99 3.99
C ASN A 162 -27.07 38.96 3.33
N LEU A 163 -26.56 39.25 2.13
CA LEU A 163 -25.59 38.39 1.46
C LEU A 163 -24.27 38.32 2.22
N ARG A 164 -23.81 39.43 2.80
CA ARG A 164 -22.60 39.45 3.64
C ARG A 164 -22.79 38.64 4.91
N ILE A 165 -23.88 38.85 5.64
CA ILE A 165 -24.17 38.08 6.86
C ILE A 165 -24.23 36.58 6.54
N ALA A 166 -24.85 36.20 5.40
CA ALA A 166 -24.88 34.82 4.96
C ALA A 166 -23.49 34.26 4.57
N ALA A 167 -22.64 35.07 3.96
CA ALA A 167 -21.27 34.69 3.61
C ALA A 167 -20.38 34.57 4.85
N GLU A 168 -20.50 35.50 5.80
CA GLU A 168 -19.80 35.48 7.09
C GLU A 168 -20.22 34.25 7.91
N GLY A 169 -21.52 33.93 7.97
CA GLY A 169 -22.00 32.72 8.66
C GLY A 169 -21.43 31.42 8.06
N LYS A 170 -21.33 31.33 6.72
CA LYS A 170 -20.68 30.19 6.05
C LYS A 170 -19.19 30.14 6.36
N LEU A 171 -18.51 31.28 6.39
CA LEU A 171 -17.09 31.34 6.74
C LEU A 171 -16.87 30.86 8.18
N ASP A 172 -17.71 31.29 9.13
CA ASP A 172 -17.66 30.84 10.52
C ASP A 172 -17.93 29.33 10.66
N GLU A 173 -18.89 28.79 9.91
CA GLU A 173 -19.16 27.35 9.85
C GLU A 173 -17.93 26.58 9.36
N THR A 174 -17.35 26.99 8.23
CA THR A 174 -16.13 26.36 7.72
C THR A 174 -14.94 26.49 8.68
N SER A 175 -14.82 27.62 9.39
CA SER A 175 -13.76 27.82 10.39
C SER A 175 -13.91 26.84 11.55
N LYS A 176 -15.13 26.57 12.00
CA LYS A 176 -15.42 25.61 13.08
C LYS A 176 -15.12 24.18 12.65
N GLU A 177 -15.53 23.78 11.45
CA GLU A 177 -15.22 22.45 10.91
C GLU A 177 -13.71 22.23 10.81
N VAL A 178 -12.96 23.23 10.35
CA VAL A 178 -11.49 23.16 10.29
C VAL A 178 -10.88 23.04 11.68
N GLU A 179 -11.40 23.77 12.66
CA GLU A 179 -10.96 23.67 14.05
C GLU A 179 -11.22 22.25 14.62
N GLU A 180 -12.41 21.70 14.43
CA GLU A 180 -12.77 20.35 14.88
C GLU A 180 -11.92 19.26 14.23
N LEU A 181 -11.72 19.34 12.92
CA LEU A 181 -10.84 18.43 12.19
C LEU A 181 -9.39 18.55 12.67
N SER A 182 -8.93 19.77 12.96
CA SER A 182 -7.58 19.99 13.48
C SER A 182 -7.43 19.39 14.88
N ALA A 183 -8.41 19.59 15.76
CA ALA A 183 -8.42 19.03 17.11
C ALA A 183 -8.38 17.49 17.08
N THR A 184 -9.23 16.88 16.24
CA THR A 184 -9.27 15.42 16.04
C THR A 184 -7.94 14.89 15.53
N LEU A 185 -7.33 15.55 14.54
CA LEU A 185 -6.04 15.15 13.99
C LEU A 185 -4.91 15.25 15.03
N PHE A 186 -4.90 16.31 15.84
CA PHE A 186 -3.92 16.46 16.91
C PHE A 186 -4.11 15.42 18.01
N GLU A 187 -5.36 15.09 18.38
CA GLU A 187 -5.65 14.04 19.36
C GLU A 187 -5.17 12.67 18.87
N GLN A 188 -5.51 12.29 17.63
CA GLN A 188 -5.07 11.05 17.00
C GLN A 188 -3.53 10.98 16.90
N ALA A 189 -2.89 12.08 16.51
CA ALA A 189 -1.43 12.16 16.45
C ALA A 189 -0.80 11.99 17.84
N ASN A 190 -1.38 12.61 18.86
CA ASN A 190 -0.91 12.48 20.24
C ASN A 190 -1.06 11.05 20.77
N GLU A 191 -2.18 10.38 20.46
CA GLU A 191 -2.40 8.98 20.83
C GLU A 191 -1.38 8.05 20.16
N MET A 192 -1.14 8.21 18.86
CA MET A 192 -0.14 7.45 18.11
C MET A 192 1.25 7.64 18.71
N VAL A 193 1.65 8.88 19.03
CA VAL A 193 2.94 9.14 19.67
C VAL A 193 3.01 8.54 21.07
N ALA A 194 1.93 8.59 21.84
CA ALA A 194 1.89 8.02 23.19
C ALA A 194 2.04 6.48 23.15
N SER A 195 1.33 5.81 22.24
CA SER A 195 1.45 4.36 22.05
C SER A 195 2.87 3.96 21.60
N GLU A 196 3.47 4.70 20.67
CA GLU A 196 4.85 4.50 20.22
C GLU A 196 5.84 4.67 21.38
N ARG A 197 5.72 5.74 22.17
CA ARG A 197 6.57 5.97 23.35
C ARG A 197 6.46 4.83 24.35
N LYS A 198 5.25 4.33 24.62
CA LYS A 198 5.02 3.18 25.50
C LYS A 198 5.65 1.89 24.94
N ALA A 199 5.44 1.62 23.65
CA ALA A 199 6.00 0.45 22.98
C ALA A 199 7.53 0.49 22.97
N ARG A 200 8.10 1.64 22.66
CA ARG A 200 9.54 1.89 22.67
C ARG A 200 10.14 1.69 24.07
N ALA A 201 9.55 2.27 25.12
CA ALA A 201 10.01 2.09 26.49
C ALA A 201 10.01 0.60 26.91
N LYS A 202 8.97 -0.15 26.53
CA LYS A 202 8.88 -1.60 26.80
C LYS A 202 9.95 -2.40 26.07
N LEU A 203 10.29 -2.02 24.83
CA LEU A 203 11.38 -2.65 24.09
C LEU A 203 12.74 -2.31 24.69
N GLU A 204 12.96 -1.05 25.06
CA GLU A 204 14.19 -0.59 25.72
C GLU A 204 14.43 -1.35 27.05
N GLU A 205 13.40 -1.53 27.88
CA GLU A 205 13.48 -2.35 29.10
C GLU A 205 13.88 -3.81 28.78
N ARG A 206 13.25 -4.42 27.77
CA ARG A 206 13.55 -5.80 27.39
C ARG A 206 14.97 -5.95 26.86
N VAL A 207 15.46 -4.97 26.11
CA VAL A 207 16.84 -4.93 25.61
C VAL A 207 17.81 -4.85 26.79
N GLU A 208 17.58 -3.95 27.75
CA GLU A 208 18.44 -3.83 28.94
C GLU A 208 18.55 -5.14 29.73
N VAL A 209 17.42 -5.86 29.92
CA VAL A 209 17.42 -7.17 30.60
C VAL A 209 18.21 -8.22 29.81
N LEU A 210 18.11 -8.21 28.48
CA LEU A 210 18.85 -9.13 27.63
C LEU A 210 20.35 -8.82 27.67
N GLU A 211 20.74 -7.55 27.62
CA GLU A 211 22.13 -7.12 27.74
C GLU A 211 22.76 -7.55 29.07
N LYS A 212 22.06 -7.34 30.20
CA LYS A 212 22.53 -7.81 31.52
C LYS A 212 22.73 -9.33 31.55
N ARG A 213 21.80 -10.09 31.00
CA ARG A 213 21.92 -11.55 30.92
C ARG A 213 23.10 -12.00 30.06
N ASP A 214 23.34 -11.32 28.95
CA ASP A 214 24.43 -11.68 28.05
C ASP A 214 25.79 -11.27 28.64
N GLU A 215 25.85 -10.17 29.38
CA GLU A 215 26.99 -9.80 30.24
C GLU A 215 27.31 -10.89 31.26
N GLU A 216 26.31 -11.35 32.03
CA GLU A 216 26.48 -12.43 33.02
C GLU A 216 26.98 -13.73 32.38
N LYS A 217 26.41 -14.13 31.23
CA LYS A 217 26.86 -15.33 30.49
C LYS A 217 28.28 -15.17 30.00
N ARG A 218 28.64 -14.01 29.45
CA ARG A 218 29.99 -13.73 28.95
C ARG A 218 31.01 -13.84 30.08
N ASN A 219 30.71 -13.26 31.24
CA ASN A 219 31.54 -13.36 32.44
C ASN A 219 31.68 -14.82 32.93
N ARG A 220 30.63 -15.63 32.81
CA ARG A 220 30.70 -17.06 33.14
C ARG A 220 31.56 -17.84 32.15
N LEU A 221 31.44 -17.55 30.85
CA LEU A 221 32.25 -18.17 29.80
C LEU A 221 33.73 -17.82 29.98
N GLU A 222 34.07 -16.55 30.24
CA GLU A 222 35.45 -16.12 30.49
C GLU A 222 36.09 -16.91 31.64
N ARG A 223 35.35 -17.13 32.74
CA ARG A 223 35.83 -17.93 33.88
C ARG A 223 36.07 -19.39 33.48
N LEU A 224 35.18 -19.97 32.67
CA LEU A 224 35.31 -21.34 32.18
C LEU A 224 36.47 -21.49 31.21
N GLU A 225 36.64 -20.55 30.28
CA GLU A 225 37.76 -20.49 29.33
C GLU A 225 39.10 -20.36 30.08
N GLY A 226 39.15 -19.51 31.10
CA GLY A 226 40.32 -19.40 31.96
C GLY A 226 40.64 -20.70 32.71
N ALA A 227 39.63 -21.45 33.15
CA ALA A 227 39.82 -22.76 33.78
C ALA A 227 40.25 -23.83 32.77
N MET A 228 39.62 -23.89 31.59
CA MET A 228 39.99 -24.80 30.51
C MET A 228 41.43 -24.53 30.04
N GLY A 229 41.83 -23.28 29.87
CA GLY A 229 43.19 -22.93 29.49
C GLY A 229 44.23 -23.33 30.55
N ARG A 230 43.88 -23.33 31.85
CA ARG A 230 44.73 -23.90 32.91
C ARG A 230 44.86 -25.42 32.76
N ILE A 231 43.75 -26.11 32.54
CA ILE A 231 43.72 -27.57 32.36
C ILE A 231 44.54 -27.97 31.13
N GLU A 232 44.38 -27.26 30.01
CA GLU A 232 45.12 -27.52 28.78
C GLU A 232 46.65 -27.37 28.99
N ARG A 233 47.09 -26.35 29.72
CA ARG A 233 48.51 -26.18 30.07
C ARG A 233 49.04 -27.35 30.90
N VAL A 234 48.28 -27.82 31.88
CA VAL A 234 48.66 -28.97 32.71
C VAL A 234 48.68 -30.25 31.86
N GLY A 235 47.68 -30.46 30.99
CA GLY A 235 47.64 -31.60 30.06
C GLY A 235 48.88 -31.68 29.18
N ARG A 236 49.27 -30.56 28.55
CA ARG A 236 50.50 -30.49 27.72
C ARG A 236 51.78 -30.85 28.50
N LEU A 237 51.86 -30.51 29.79
CA LEU A 237 53.01 -30.86 30.64
C LEU A 237 53.04 -32.34 31.03
N LEU A 238 51.87 -32.98 31.13
CA LEU A 238 51.75 -34.40 31.45
C LEU A 238 51.98 -35.29 30.21
N ASP A 239 51.53 -34.86 29.03
CA ASP A 239 51.71 -35.58 27.76
C ASP A 239 53.13 -35.41 27.17
N GLY A 240 53.90 -34.43 27.65
CA GLY A 240 55.28 -34.16 27.23
C GLY A 240 56.36 -34.96 27.98
N LYS A 241 55.97 -36.00 28.72
CA LYS A 241 56.85 -36.96 29.41
C LYS A 241 56.71 -38.34 28.79
#